data_AF-A0A971X4N0-F1
#
_entry.id   AF-A0A971X4N0-F1
#
_cell.length_a   1.000
_cell.length_b   1.000
_cell.length_c   1.000
_cell.angle_alpha   90.00
_cell.angle_beta   90.00
_cell.angle_gamma   90.00
#
_symmetry.space_group_name_H-M   'P 1'
#
loop_
_entity.id
_entity.type
_entity.pdbx_description
1 polymer ?
#
loop_
_entity_poly.entity_id
_entity_poly.type
_entity_poly.pdbx_seq_one_letter_code
_entity_poly.pdbx_strand_id
1 'polypeptide(L)'
;MKKSSLTLLGLAIGGLMAQAMASDFITVESYQPPLKEVAVTKAAQLDLPRLPVSQSVVLERLQQDRSSLQKRAFAAHQDEPSVPLEVGFDRAISSIASAEQLHSLLQWQQSSSGGYSAALRLVSPEASGSRVIVLVERLHAAAVIRFISDQSGEEVSITGEEIINTLSQNQDLDRHYVGPYLDGGSVVVEIHLPAGINPEDTRLAMPALSHIYMDFQEQLQQSKAADLSCMVSTTCYSEYDNDSSAVAAIRFNQGGKTYACSGTLLNDTGNTGAANFITANHCVSTQAAASTLESRWFYKTSSCGGSFLDSRDTVVRGGAEMLFTQAGTDTTLLRLKGNLPSNVLFKGWSTVPVIAGLPASILHHPDYSSQKLTMATINSFAKCSPFDSEGRSQCEWLANSMGTGNYIRVTNTRGAVIGGSSGSGLLVTGTGGQRYYVGTLSGGSSSCSRPSDPDLYGRFDQAYNSGLSNWLNVSKPPAAVDGNRGAIYRLYHTGKGTHFFTASAAERDSVVNKYPAYVYEGAAFYTYPKAGANLSPVYRFYNSATGAHFYTISQAEKDSIQSKRPNFIYEGVAWYASTKTAAGTQPLYRFFNEKTGTHFYTTSAAEKDNIINRFPSFIYEGIAYHVWPQR
;
A
#
# COMPACT_ATOMS: atom_id res chain seq x y z
N MET A 1 82.50 29.17 -15.98
CA MET A 1 81.53 28.05 -15.98
C MET A 1 80.13 28.62 -15.75
N LYS A 2 79.25 28.52 -16.76
CA LYS A 2 77.85 28.98 -16.71
C LYS A 2 77.03 28.04 -15.81
N LYS A 3 76.12 28.57 -14.98
CA LYS A 3 74.82 27.95 -14.68
C LYS A 3 73.79 29.04 -14.36
N SER A 4 72.67 28.92 -15.05
CA SER A 4 71.57 29.84 -15.25
C SER A 4 70.38 29.54 -14.34
N SER A 5 69.58 30.57 -14.08
CA SER A 5 68.22 30.51 -13.49
C SER A 5 67.27 29.58 -14.25
N LEU A 6 66.33 28.95 -13.54
CA LEU A 6 64.95 28.81 -14.01
C LEU A 6 63.97 28.53 -12.86
N THR A 7 62.98 29.39 -12.75
CA THR A 7 61.73 29.29 -12.00
C THR A 7 60.94 28.06 -12.45
N LEU A 8 60.36 27.27 -11.52
CA LEU A 8 59.31 26.32 -11.87
C LEU A 8 58.15 26.38 -10.86
N LEU A 9 56.99 26.70 -11.43
CA LEU A 9 55.63 26.61 -10.89
C LEU A 9 55.40 25.22 -10.26
N GLY A 10 55.00 25.18 -8.99
CA GLY A 10 54.46 23.99 -8.33
C GLY A 10 53.09 24.33 -7.76
N LEU A 11 52.04 23.91 -8.47
CA LEU A 11 50.64 24.20 -8.21
C LEU A 11 50.23 23.85 -6.77
N ALA A 12 49.46 24.76 -6.17
CA ALA A 12 48.54 24.46 -5.09
C ALA A 12 47.46 23.47 -5.62
N ILE A 13 47.70 22.17 -5.48
CA ILE A 13 46.70 21.10 -5.64
C ILE A 13 46.48 20.41 -4.28
N GLY A 14 46.42 21.20 -3.21
CA GLY A 14 46.26 20.72 -1.84
C GLY A 14 44.93 21.11 -1.17
N GLY A 15 44.03 21.79 -1.88
CA GLY A 15 42.84 22.42 -1.27
C GLY A 15 41.51 22.22 -1.99
N LEU A 16 41.47 21.50 -3.12
CA LEU A 16 40.24 21.36 -3.93
C LEU A 16 39.73 19.91 -4.07
N MET A 17 40.30 18.95 -3.35
CA MET A 17 39.79 17.56 -3.31
C MET A 17 39.10 17.18 -1.99
N ALA A 18 38.89 18.14 -1.07
CA ALA A 18 38.20 17.90 0.21
C ALA A 18 36.77 18.47 0.26
N GLN A 19 36.24 19.02 -0.84
CA GLN A 19 34.90 19.63 -0.89
C GLN A 19 33.99 19.09 -2.02
N ALA A 20 34.26 17.88 -2.51
CA ALA A 20 33.41 17.23 -3.52
C ALA A 20 33.26 15.72 -3.27
N MET A 21 32.89 15.30 -2.06
CA MET A 21 32.43 13.93 -1.73
C MET A 21 31.46 13.91 -0.52
N ALA A 22 30.69 14.98 -0.30
CA ALA A 22 29.58 14.95 0.66
C ALA A 22 28.27 15.07 -0.13
N SER A 23 27.78 13.94 -0.66
CA SER A 23 26.47 13.85 -1.30
C SER A 23 25.64 12.74 -0.65
N ASP A 24 24.60 13.18 0.09
CA ASP A 24 23.25 12.62 0.12
C ASP A 24 22.96 11.23 0.76
N PHE A 25 23.60 10.89 1.88
CA PHE A 25 23.02 9.86 2.76
C PHE A 25 21.96 10.48 3.69
N ILE A 26 20.85 9.77 3.86
CA ILE A 26 19.71 10.22 4.65
C ILE A 26 19.46 9.19 5.74
N THR A 27 19.34 9.67 6.96
CA THR A 27 18.87 8.89 8.11
C THR A 27 17.62 9.59 8.63
N VAL A 28 16.54 8.81 8.77
CA VAL A 28 15.26 9.25 9.32
C VAL A 28 15.05 8.53 10.64
N GLU A 29 14.79 9.29 11.68
CA GLU A 29 14.46 8.75 12.99
C GLU A 29 13.09 8.08 13.00
N SER A 30 12.90 7.16 13.94
CA SER A 30 11.57 6.59 14.14
C SER A 30 10.62 7.66 14.67
N TYR A 31 9.38 7.63 14.21
CA TYR A 31 8.35 8.59 14.58
C TYR A 31 7.16 7.87 15.17
N GLN A 32 6.70 8.36 16.31
CA GLN A 32 5.42 7.96 16.87
C GLN A 32 4.53 9.19 16.79
N PRO A 33 3.48 9.18 15.94
CA PRO A 33 2.55 10.29 15.89
C PRO A 33 2.01 10.56 17.29
N PRO A 34 1.81 11.83 17.67
CA PRO A 34 1.08 12.13 18.90
C PRO A 34 -0.25 11.38 18.85
N LEU A 35 -0.67 10.83 19.98
CA LEU A 35 -1.97 10.18 20.09
C LEU A 35 -3.02 11.17 19.60
N LYS A 36 -3.47 11.01 18.36
CA LYS A 36 -4.69 11.66 17.92
C LYS A 36 -5.77 11.01 18.79
N GLU A 37 -6.58 11.82 19.44
CA GLU A 37 -7.93 11.39 19.78
C GLU A 37 -8.57 10.98 18.45
N VAL A 38 -8.40 9.72 18.08
CA VAL A 38 -9.24 9.10 17.10
C VAL A 38 -10.57 9.11 17.81
N ALA A 39 -11.41 10.10 17.48
CA ALA A 39 -12.83 9.96 17.71
C ALA A 39 -13.14 8.59 17.11
N VAL A 40 -13.41 7.62 17.98
CA VAL A 40 -13.93 6.34 17.57
C VAL A 40 -15.34 6.66 17.11
N THR A 41 -15.46 7.28 15.93
CA THR A 41 -16.57 7.01 15.07
C THR A 41 -16.42 5.53 14.82
N LYS A 42 -17.09 4.71 15.65
CA LYS A 42 -17.60 3.42 15.19
C LYS A 42 -18.03 3.70 13.77
N ALA A 43 -17.40 3.06 12.78
CA ALA A 43 -17.96 3.04 11.43
C ALA A 43 -19.44 2.79 11.67
N ALA A 44 -20.30 3.72 11.26
CA ALA A 44 -21.71 3.64 11.59
C ALA A 44 -22.12 2.25 11.12
N GLN A 45 -22.31 1.34 12.08
CA GLN A 45 -22.68 -0.01 11.78
C GLN A 45 -24.06 0.21 11.21
N LEU A 46 -24.16 0.12 9.88
CA LEU A 46 -25.43 0.27 9.20
C LEU A 46 -26.35 -0.69 9.94
N ASP A 47 -27.36 -0.14 10.61
CA ASP A 47 -28.28 -0.89 11.46
C ASP A 47 -29.19 -1.70 10.54
N LEU A 48 -28.60 -2.76 9.97
CA LEU A 48 -29.19 -3.64 8.99
C LEU A 48 -29.66 -4.89 9.74
N PRO A 49 -30.97 -5.19 9.68
CA PRO A 49 -31.49 -6.38 10.34
C PRO A 49 -30.80 -7.62 9.76
N ARG A 50 -30.44 -8.57 10.63
CA ARG A 50 -29.91 -9.86 10.19
C ARG A 50 -30.98 -10.63 9.42
N LEU A 51 -30.61 -11.18 8.27
CA LEU A 51 -31.54 -11.85 7.39
C LEU A 51 -31.59 -13.35 7.68
N PRO A 52 -32.75 -14.00 7.53
CA PRO A 52 -32.81 -15.44 7.48
C PRO A 52 -32.07 -15.94 6.22
N VAL A 53 -31.19 -16.91 6.40
CA VAL A 53 -30.49 -17.54 5.27
C VAL A 53 -31.47 -18.41 4.49
N SER A 54 -31.75 -18.06 3.24
CA SER A 54 -32.69 -18.78 2.39
C SER A 54 -32.04 -19.92 1.60
N GLN A 55 -30.73 -19.84 1.33
CA GLN A 55 -29.99 -20.79 0.52
C GLN A 55 -28.60 -21.04 1.07
N SER A 56 -28.07 -22.26 0.87
CA SER A 56 -26.72 -22.65 1.27
C SER A 56 -26.01 -23.38 0.14
N VAL A 57 -24.79 -22.96 -0.17
CA VAL A 57 -23.88 -23.64 -1.08
C VAL A 57 -22.78 -24.30 -0.25
N VAL A 58 -22.76 -25.63 -0.25
CA VAL A 58 -21.79 -26.42 0.51
C VAL A 58 -20.82 -27.07 -0.46
N LEU A 59 -19.54 -26.72 -0.34
CA LEU A 59 -18.48 -27.34 -1.12
C LEU A 59 -18.19 -28.74 -0.61
N GLU A 60 -17.72 -29.62 -1.49
CA GLU A 60 -17.30 -30.97 -1.12
C GLU A 60 -16.20 -30.94 -0.05
N ARG A 61 -16.03 -32.03 0.70
CA ARG A 61 -14.88 -32.13 1.60
C ARG A 61 -13.59 -32.32 0.79
N LEU A 62 -12.50 -31.75 1.28
CA LEU A 62 -11.18 -32.02 0.72
C LEU A 62 -10.76 -33.44 1.10
N GLN A 63 -9.98 -34.08 0.23
CA GLN A 63 -9.37 -35.39 0.55
C GLN A 63 -8.25 -35.26 1.59
N GLN A 64 -7.60 -34.09 1.64
CA GLN A 64 -6.49 -33.79 2.53
C GLN A 64 -6.99 -32.97 3.71
N ASP A 65 -6.59 -33.38 4.92
CA ASP A 65 -6.89 -32.63 6.13
C ASP A 65 -6.02 -31.37 6.26
N ARG A 66 -6.42 -30.51 7.20
CA ARG A 66 -5.75 -29.25 7.51
C ARG A 66 -4.26 -29.41 7.87
N SER A 67 -3.91 -30.44 8.65
CA SER A 67 -2.52 -30.68 9.07
C SER A 67 -1.63 -31.04 7.88
N SER A 68 -2.15 -31.84 6.96
CA SER A 68 -1.47 -32.25 5.73
C SER A 68 -1.27 -31.07 4.79
N LEU A 69 -2.24 -30.14 4.73
CA LEU A 69 -2.10 -28.88 3.99
C LEU A 69 -0.99 -28.01 4.58
N GLN A 70 -0.99 -27.80 5.90
CA GLN A 70 0.04 -27.03 6.60
C GLN A 70 1.45 -27.62 6.38
N LYS A 71 1.62 -28.94 6.56
CA LYS A 71 2.91 -29.61 6.36
C LYS A 71 3.45 -29.44 4.94
N ARG A 72 2.58 -29.52 3.93
CA ARG A 72 2.99 -29.30 2.53
C ARG A 72 3.41 -27.85 2.29
N ALA A 73 2.68 -26.89 2.85
CA ALA A 73 3.03 -25.47 2.73
C ALA A 73 4.41 -25.18 3.33
N PHE A 74 4.70 -25.72 4.53
CA PHE A 74 6.00 -25.56 5.18
C PHE A 74 7.12 -26.27 4.41
N ALA A 75 6.88 -27.48 3.91
CA ALA A 75 7.88 -28.21 3.12
C ALA A 75 8.21 -27.48 1.82
N ALA A 76 7.22 -26.98 1.09
CA ALA A 76 7.43 -26.24 -0.15
C ALA A 76 8.31 -24.99 0.06
N HIS A 77 8.13 -24.29 1.18
CA HIS A 77 8.94 -23.11 1.48
C HIS A 77 10.38 -23.45 1.90
N GLN A 78 10.66 -24.68 2.37
CA GLN A 78 12.05 -25.10 2.61
C GLN A 78 12.83 -25.27 1.29
N ASP A 79 12.15 -25.67 0.23
CA ASP A 79 12.73 -25.86 -1.10
C ASP A 79 12.83 -24.53 -1.88
N GLU A 80 11.90 -23.59 -1.64
CA GLU A 80 11.76 -22.33 -2.36
C GLU A 80 11.67 -21.12 -1.41
N PRO A 81 12.78 -20.69 -0.78
CA PRO A 81 12.72 -19.72 0.33
C PRO A 81 12.38 -18.28 -0.06
N SER A 82 12.19 -18.00 -1.36
CA SER A 82 11.88 -16.66 -1.89
C SER A 82 10.50 -16.59 -2.56
N VAL A 83 9.57 -17.45 -2.11
CA VAL A 83 8.13 -17.40 -2.45
C VAL A 83 7.33 -17.08 -1.19
N PRO A 84 6.17 -16.44 -1.28
CA PRO A 84 5.38 -16.14 -0.09
C PRO A 84 4.76 -17.42 0.49
N LEU A 85 4.57 -17.47 1.82
CA LEU A 85 4.03 -18.66 2.49
C LEU A 85 2.55 -18.85 2.14
N GLU A 86 2.21 -19.96 1.52
CA GLU A 86 0.81 -20.31 1.26
C GLU A 86 0.09 -20.65 2.58
N VAL A 87 -1.08 -20.03 2.80
CA VAL A 87 -1.93 -20.25 3.98
C VAL A 87 -3.36 -20.64 3.61
N GLY A 88 -3.69 -20.61 2.32
CA GLY A 88 -5.00 -20.96 1.80
C GLY A 88 -5.03 -20.97 0.27
N PHE A 89 -6.15 -21.43 -0.28
CA PHE A 89 -6.37 -21.48 -1.72
C PHE A 89 -7.84 -21.34 -2.08
N ASP A 90 -8.10 -20.84 -3.29
CA ASP A 90 -9.45 -20.61 -3.79
C ASP A 90 -10.09 -21.92 -4.23
N ARG A 91 -11.26 -22.21 -3.68
CA ARG A 91 -12.11 -23.32 -4.08
C ARG A 91 -13.21 -22.80 -5.00
N ALA A 92 -13.25 -23.31 -6.23
CA ALA A 92 -14.26 -22.92 -7.20
C ALA A 92 -15.70 -23.26 -6.73
N ILE A 93 -16.64 -22.38 -7.03
CA ILE A 93 -18.08 -22.53 -6.76
C ILE A 93 -18.85 -22.44 -8.09
N SER A 94 -18.93 -23.54 -8.82
CA SER A 94 -19.53 -23.59 -10.16
C SER A 94 -21.03 -23.26 -10.19
N SER A 95 -21.74 -23.42 -9.07
CA SER A 95 -23.18 -23.18 -8.97
C SER A 95 -23.57 -21.70 -8.93
N ILE A 96 -22.62 -20.79 -8.68
CA ILE A 96 -22.83 -19.34 -8.59
C ILE A 96 -21.66 -18.55 -9.21
N ALA A 97 -21.02 -19.13 -10.22
CA ALA A 97 -19.85 -18.56 -10.90
C ALA A 97 -20.20 -17.45 -11.90
N SER A 98 -21.46 -17.37 -12.34
CA SER A 98 -21.98 -16.26 -13.17
C SER A 98 -23.02 -15.43 -12.43
N ALA A 99 -23.25 -14.20 -12.92
CA ALA A 99 -24.25 -13.31 -12.35
C ALA A 99 -25.67 -13.90 -12.41
N GLU A 100 -26.01 -14.59 -13.49
CA GLU A 100 -27.31 -15.25 -13.69
C GLU A 100 -27.50 -16.38 -12.69
N GLN A 101 -26.46 -17.19 -12.50
CA GLN A 101 -26.48 -18.31 -11.56
C GLN A 101 -26.70 -17.81 -10.12
N LEU A 102 -25.92 -16.82 -9.68
CA LEU A 102 -26.09 -16.24 -8.35
C LEU A 102 -27.46 -15.58 -8.21
N HIS A 103 -27.88 -14.77 -9.19
CA HIS A 103 -29.17 -14.09 -9.16
C HIS A 103 -30.34 -15.06 -9.02
N SER A 104 -30.33 -16.20 -9.74
CA SER A 104 -31.36 -17.23 -9.65
C SER A 104 -31.47 -17.91 -8.27
N LEU A 105 -30.37 -17.88 -7.50
CA LEU A 105 -30.31 -18.45 -6.15
C LEU A 105 -30.81 -17.45 -5.09
N LEU A 106 -30.58 -16.15 -5.30
CA LEU A 106 -30.94 -15.11 -4.33
C LEU A 106 -32.46 -14.99 -4.18
N GLN A 107 -32.94 -15.07 -2.95
CA GLN A 107 -34.34 -14.82 -2.61
C GLN A 107 -34.47 -13.40 -2.05
N TRP A 108 -34.79 -12.45 -2.92
CA TRP A 108 -34.93 -11.04 -2.54
C TRP A 108 -36.16 -10.79 -1.67
N GLN A 109 -35.95 -10.15 -0.53
CA GLN A 109 -36.98 -9.65 0.36
C GLN A 109 -37.07 -8.14 0.24
N GLN A 110 -38.27 -7.61 0.03
CA GLN A 110 -38.49 -6.17 0.05
C GLN A 110 -38.73 -5.70 1.48
N SER A 111 -37.95 -4.71 1.92
CA SER A 111 -38.11 -4.04 3.21
C SER A 111 -39.27 -3.04 3.18
N SER A 112 -39.78 -2.66 4.36
CA SER A 112 -40.85 -1.67 4.52
C SER A 112 -40.46 -0.27 4.01
N SER A 113 -39.17 0.03 3.93
CA SER A 113 -38.63 1.27 3.36
C SER A 113 -38.47 1.21 1.83
N GLY A 114 -38.82 0.10 1.18
CA GLY A 114 -38.79 -0.07 -0.27
C GLY A 114 -37.45 -0.56 -0.84
N GLY A 115 -36.45 -0.80 0.00
CA GLY A 115 -35.19 -1.46 -0.39
C GLY A 115 -35.32 -2.98 -0.49
N TYR A 116 -34.32 -3.65 -1.08
CA TYR A 116 -34.28 -5.09 -1.25
C TYR A 116 -33.09 -5.70 -0.52
N SER A 117 -33.25 -6.91 0.01
CA SER A 117 -32.16 -7.62 0.66
C SER A 117 -32.22 -9.12 0.41
N ALA A 118 -31.08 -9.79 0.28
CA ALA A 118 -30.98 -11.23 0.12
C ALA A 118 -29.78 -11.78 0.89
N ALA A 119 -29.85 -13.05 1.30
CA ALA A 119 -28.79 -13.73 2.06
C ALA A 119 -28.54 -15.14 1.54
N LEU A 120 -27.27 -15.54 1.52
CA LEU A 120 -26.85 -16.90 1.20
C LEU A 120 -25.70 -17.33 2.10
N ARG A 121 -25.58 -18.64 2.34
CA ARG A 121 -24.47 -19.21 3.11
C ARG A 121 -23.53 -19.98 2.20
N LEU A 122 -22.24 -19.73 2.34
CA LEU A 122 -21.18 -20.47 1.69
C LEU A 122 -20.44 -21.30 2.73
N VAL A 123 -20.28 -22.59 2.46
CA VAL A 123 -19.59 -23.51 3.37
C VAL A 123 -18.45 -24.20 2.64
N SER A 124 -17.23 -23.99 3.12
CA SER A 124 -16.08 -24.84 2.83
C SER A 124 -15.75 -25.66 4.08
N PRO A 125 -16.13 -26.95 4.12
CA PRO A 125 -15.82 -27.82 5.25
C PRO A 125 -14.33 -27.78 5.62
N GLU A 126 -14.05 -27.84 6.93
CA GLU A 126 -12.71 -27.94 7.53
C GLU A 126 -11.79 -26.74 7.33
N ALA A 127 -12.24 -25.68 6.66
CA ALA A 127 -11.48 -24.44 6.62
C ALA A 127 -11.42 -23.81 8.02
N SER A 128 -10.22 -23.35 8.40
CA SER A 128 -10.01 -22.55 9.62
C SER A 128 -10.57 -21.13 9.47
N GLY A 129 -10.62 -20.63 8.24
CA GLY A 129 -11.23 -19.37 7.91
C GLY A 129 -11.52 -19.28 6.42
N SER A 130 -12.24 -18.23 6.05
CA SER A 130 -12.76 -18.09 4.69
C SER A 130 -12.73 -16.65 4.20
N ARG A 131 -12.54 -16.47 2.89
CA ARG A 131 -12.77 -15.19 2.18
C ARG A 131 -13.59 -15.47 0.93
N VAL A 132 -14.64 -14.69 0.69
CA VAL A 132 -15.48 -14.85 -0.50
C VAL A 132 -14.89 -14.07 -1.66
N ILE A 133 -14.73 -14.70 -2.82
CA ILE A 133 -14.32 -14.02 -4.05
C ILE A 133 -15.58 -13.60 -4.79
N VAL A 134 -15.82 -12.29 -4.92
CA VAL A 134 -17.01 -11.70 -5.54
C VAL A 134 -16.63 -11.10 -6.88
N LEU A 135 -17.15 -11.65 -7.98
CA LEU A 135 -17.04 -11.03 -9.29
C LEU A 135 -18.10 -9.94 -9.43
N VAL A 136 -17.66 -8.70 -9.64
CA VAL A 136 -18.55 -7.53 -9.68
C VAL A 136 -18.82 -7.08 -11.12
N GLU A 137 -19.95 -7.52 -11.69
CA GLU A 137 -20.36 -7.15 -13.05
C GLU A 137 -21.11 -5.82 -13.12
N ARG A 138 -21.97 -5.55 -12.14
CA ARG A 138 -22.66 -4.26 -11.93
C ARG A 138 -23.07 -4.18 -10.47
N LEU A 139 -22.67 -3.10 -9.80
CA LEU A 139 -23.03 -2.82 -8.41
C LEU A 139 -23.30 -1.34 -8.24
N HIS A 140 -24.35 -0.99 -7.53
CA HIS A 140 -24.64 0.41 -7.21
C HIS A 140 -23.79 0.85 -6.02
N ALA A 141 -23.25 2.08 -6.04
CA ALA A 141 -22.39 2.61 -4.98
C ALA A 141 -23.03 2.57 -3.58
N ALA A 142 -24.35 2.79 -3.52
CA ALA A 142 -25.12 2.74 -2.27
C ALA A 142 -25.53 1.33 -1.81
N ALA A 143 -25.18 0.27 -2.54
CA ALA A 143 -25.39 -1.11 -2.07
C ALA A 143 -24.46 -1.41 -0.87
N VAL A 144 -24.82 -2.38 -0.05
CA VAL A 144 -23.98 -2.87 1.03
C VAL A 144 -23.89 -4.39 0.94
N ILE A 145 -22.68 -4.93 0.99
CA ILE A 145 -22.43 -6.36 1.12
C ILE A 145 -21.91 -6.62 2.54
N ARG A 146 -22.64 -7.43 3.31
CA ARG A 146 -22.26 -7.83 4.67
C ARG A 146 -21.81 -9.29 4.68
N PHE A 147 -20.63 -9.53 5.22
CA PHE A 147 -20.07 -10.86 5.44
C PHE A 147 -20.16 -11.19 6.92
N ILE A 148 -20.67 -12.38 7.25
CA ILE A 148 -20.91 -12.80 8.64
C ILE A 148 -20.28 -14.17 8.87
N SER A 149 -19.45 -14.29 9.90
CA SER A 149 -18.96 -15.58 10.39
C SER A 149 -20.07 -16.31 11.13
N ASP A 150 -20.33 -17.57 10.76
CA ASP A 150 -21.24 -18.41 11.54
C ASP A 150 -20.60 -18.92 12.84
N GLN A 151 -19.27 -18.90 12.92
CA GLN A 151 -18.53 -19.41 14.06
C GLN A 151 -18.48 -18.38 15.19
N SER A 152 -17.94 -17.18 14.91
CA SER A 152 -17.81 -16.11 15.90
C SER A 152 -19.00 -15.15 15.94
N GLY A 153 -19.80 -15.09 14.86
CA GLY A 153 -20.78 -14.02 14.67
C GLY A 153 -20.15 -12.69 14.25
N GLU A 154 -18.85 -12.64 13.93
CA GLU A 154 -18.22 -11.44 13.40
C GLU A 154 -18.92 -10.96 12.12
N GLU A 155 -19.24 -9.66 12.05
CA GLU A 155 -19.89 -9.03 10.90
C GLU A 155 -19.02 -7.93 10.31
N VAL A 156 -18.90 -7.93 8.97
CA VAL A 156 -18.15 -6.92 8.23
C VAL A 156 -18.99 -6.44 7.07
N SER A 157 -19.34 -5.15 7.05
CA SER A 157 -20.11 -4.52 5.98
C SER A 157 -19.21 -3.65 5.13
N ILE A 158 -19.33 -3.80 3.80
CA ILE A 158 -18.59 -3.03 2.81
C ILE A 158 -19.60 -2.39 1.86
N THR A 159 -19.42 -1.11 1.57
CA THR A 159 -20.29 -0.39 0.63
C THR A 159 -19.93 -0.73 -0.82
N GLY A 160 -20.89 -0.57 -1.73
CA GLY A 160 -20.65 -0.70 -3.16
C GLY A 160 -19.63 0.32 -3.65
N GLU A 161 -19.61 1.53 -3.07
CA GLU A 161 -18.61 2.56 -3.35
C GLU A 161 -17.20 2.10 -2.99
N GLU A 162 -16.98 1.53 -1.81
CA GLU A 162 -15.68 0.98 -1.40
C GLU A 162 -15.22 -0.15 -2.32
N ILE A 163 -16.13 -1.05 -2.71
CA ILE A 163 -15.84 -2.14 -3.65
C ILE A 163 -15.45 -1.57 -5.02
N ILE A 164 -16.25 -0.65 -5.57
CA ILE A 164 -15.98 -0.01 -6.87
C ILE A 164 -14.64 0.72 -6.85
N ASN A 165 -14.38 1.50 -5.81
CA ASN A 165 -13.14 2.24 -5.65
C ASN A 165 -11.94 1.30 -5.57
N THR A 166 -12.06 0.18 -4.84
CA THR A 166 -11.00 -0.84 -4.74
C THR A 166 -10.71 -1.45 -6.10
N LEU A 167 -11.73 -1.89 -6.85
CA LEU A 167 -11.56 -2.51 -8.16
C LEU A 167 -11.03 -1.52 -9.21
N SER A 168 -11.41 -0.25 -9.13
CA SER A 168 -10.95 0.79 -10.07
C SER A 168 -9.45 1.07 -10.00
N GLN A 169 -8.78 0.70 -8.90
CA GLN A 169 -7.34 0.86 -8.74
C GLN A 169 -6.56 -0.29 -9.36
N ASN A 170 -7.20 -1.45 -9.56
CA ASN A 170 -6.55 -2.62 -10.12
C ASN A 170 -6.24 -2.37 -11.60
N GLN A 171 -4.95 -2.30 -11.94
CA GLN A 171 -4.46 -1.92 -13.26
C GLN A 171 -4.80 -2.95 -14.35
N ASP A 172 -5.08 -4.20 -13.96
CA ASP A 172 -5.41 -5.33 -14.82
C ASP A 172 -6.91 -5.43 -15.14
N LEU A 173 -7.72 -4.46 -14.70
CA LEU A 173 -9.19 -4.53 -14.77
C LEU A 173 -9.76 -5.76 -14.04
N ASP A 174 -9.05 -6.29 -13.04
CA ASP A 174 -9.57 -7.38 -12.23
C ASP A 174 -10.82 -6.92 -11.48
N ARG A 175 -11.93 -7.63 -11.73
CA ARG A 175 -13.26 -7.36 -11.18
C ARG A 175 -13.59 -8.25 -9.98
N HIS A 176 -12.63 -9.07 -9.53
CA HIS A 176 -12.78 -9.93 -8.37
C HIS A 176 -12.46 -9.15 -7.10
N TYR A 177 -13.52 -8.81 -6.36
CA TYR A 177 -13.40 -8.28 -5.02
C TYR A 177 -13.21 -9.44 -4.03
N VAL A 178 -12.14 -9.40 -3.25
CA VAL A 178 -11.89 -10.40 -2.20
C VAL A 178 -12.45 -9.89 -0.88
N GLY A 179 -13.44 -10.61 -0.36
CA GLY A 179 -14.05 -10.32 0.93
C GLY A 179 -13.07 -10.38 2.10
N PRO A 180 -13.48 -9.90 3.28
CA PRO A 180 -12.67 -9.94 4.48
C PRO A 180 -12.41 -11.38 4.91
N TYR A 181 -11.32 -11.60 5.65
CA TYR A 181 -11.18 -12.83 6.42
C TYR A 181 -12.23 -12.92 7.52
N LEU A 182 -12.84 -14.09 7.60
CA LEU A 182 -13.70 -14.51 8.69
C LEU A 182 -13.24 -15.87 9.21
N ASP A 183 -13.39 -16.10 10.51
CA ASP A 183 -13.08 -17.38 11.13
C ASP A 183 -14.10 -18.47 10.73
N GLY A 184 -13.62 -19.70 10.66
CA GLY A 184 -14.40 -20.87 10.28
C GLY A 184 -14.65 -21.04 8.78
N GLY A 185 -15.20 -22.21 8.46
CA GLY A 185 -15.51 -22.62 7.09
C GLY A 185 -16.90 -22.21 6.60
N SER A 186 -17.63 -21.37 7.33
CA SER A 186 -19.00 -21.00 6.98
C SER A 186 -19.21 -19.49 7.07
N VAL A 187 -19.54 -18.89 5.94
CA VAL A 187 -19.76 -17.45 5.79
C VAL A 187 -21.16 -17.21 5.25
N VAL A 188 -21.92 -16.34 5.92
CA VAL A 188 -23.15 -15.79 5.36
C VAL A 188 -22.82 -14.49 4.64
N VAL A 189 -23.25 -14.38 3.38
CA VAL A 189 -23.18 -13.15 2.61
C VAL A 189 -24.57 -12.57 2.48
N GLU A 190 -24.75 -11.34 2.93
CA GLU A 190 -25.97 -10.57 2.76
C GLU A 190 -25.73 -9.41 1.79
N ILE A 191 -26.67 -9.18 0.89
CA ILE A 191 -26.66 -8.08 -0.05
C ILE A 191 -27.86 -7.19 0.28
N HIS A 192 -27.60 -5.92 0.54
CA HIS A 192 -28.59 -4.91 0.89
C HIS A 192 -28.59 -3.81 -0.17
N LEU A 193 -29.76 -3.54 -0.74
CA LEU A 193 -30.01 -2.51 -1.75
C LEU A 193 -30.99 -1.47 -1.18
N PRO A 194 -30.62 -0.18 -1.10
CA PRO A 194 -31.56 0.86 -0.69
C PRO A 194 -32.72 1.02 -1.68
N ALA A 195 -33.75 1.75 -1.24
CA ALA A 195 -34.95 1.99 -2.02
C ALA A 195 -34.65 2.62 -3.38
N GLY A 196 -35.37 2.16 -4.42
CA GLY A 196 -35.21 2.65 -5.79
C GLY A 196 -34.14 1.93 -6.62
N ILE A 197 -33.40 0.98 -6.03
CA ILE A 197 -32.48 0.12 -6.77
C ILE A 197 -33.18 -1.20 -7.09
N ASN A 198 -33.27 -1.52 -8.38
CA ASN A 198 -33.81 -2.79 -8.84
C ASN A 198 -32.77 -3.91 -8.63
N PRO A 199 -33.13 -5.05 -8.00
CA PRO A 199 -32.27 -6.22 -7.91
C PRO A 199 -31.67 -6.70 -9.24
N GLU A 200 -32.38 -6.53 -10.36
CA GLU A 200 -31.90 -6.89 -11.71
C GLU A 200 -30.66 -6.07 -12.15
N ASP A 201 -30.47 -4.87 -11.59
CA ASP A 201 -29.31 -4.03 -11.85
C ASP A 201 -28.10 -4.40 -10.99
N THR A 202 -28.25 -5.35 -10.06
CA THR A 202 -27.14 -5.89 -9.27
C THR A 202 -26.67 -7.20 -9.88
N ARG A 203 -25.60 -7.14 -10.68
CA ARG A 203 -24.99 -8.31 -11.33
C ARG A 203 -23.68 -8.66 -10.61
N LEU A 204 -23.75 -9.65 -9.73
CA LEU A 204 -22.63 -10.17 -8.95
C LEU A 204 -22.53 -11.68 -9.17
N ALA A 205 -21.33 -12.25 -9.10
CA ALA A 205 -21.13 -13.68 -8.96
C ALA A 205 -20.18 -13.98 -7.79
N MET A 206 -20.15 -15.22 -7.33
CA MET A 206 -19.23 -15.67 -6.27
C MET A 206 -18.48 -16.93 -6.74
N PRO A 207 -17.58 -16.81 -7.72
CA PRO A 207 -16.99 -17.96 -8.41
C PRO A 207 -16.04 -18.78 -7.53
N ALA A 208 -15.59 -18.24 -6.40
CA ALA A 208 -14.69 -18.94 -5.50
C ALA A 208 -14.88 -18.54 -4.03
N LEU A 209 -14.48 -19.44 -3.14
CA LEU A 209 -14.23 -19.19 -1.72
C LEU A 209 -12.79 -19.56 -1.41
N SER A 210 -12.02 -18.63 -0.87
CA SER A 210 -10.70 -18.93 -0.33
C SER A 210 -10.82 -19.80 0.92
N HIS A 211 -10.38 -21.05 0.82
CA HIS A 211 -10.22 -21.99 1.94
C HIS A 211 -8.91 -21.71 2.65
N ILE A 212 -8.97 -21.18 3.88
CA ILE A 212 -7.78 -20.92 4.69
C ILE A 212 -7.60 -22.07 5.67
N TYR A 213 -6.44 -22.74 5.58
CA TYR A 213 -6.10 -23.89 6.41
C TYR A 213 -5.14 -23.52 7.55
N MET A 214 -4.61 -22.30 7.57
CA MET A 214 -3.72 -21.84 8.64
C MET A 214 -4.44 -20.86 9.56
N ASP A 215 -4.78 -21.32 10.78
CA ASP A 215 -5.33 -20.51 11.86
C ASP A 215 -4.20 -19.91 12.67
N PHE A 216 -4.30 -18.63 12.98
CA PHE A 216 -3.36 -17.96 13.86
C PHE A 216 -3.39 -18.43 15.32
N GLN A 217 -4.56 -18.82 15.85
CA GLN A 217 -4.64 -19.35 17.22
C GLN A 217 -4.00 -20.74 17.31
N GLU A 218 -4.20 -21.55 16.28
CA GLU A 218 -3.49 -22.82 16.12
C GLU A 218 -1.98 -22.57 15.98
N GLN A 219 -1.57 -21.58 15.18
CA GLN A 219 -0.15 -21.27 14.99
C GLN A 219 0.50 -20.66 16.21
N LEU A 220 -0.26 -20.00 17.10
CA LEU A 220 0.28 -19.61 18.40
C LEU A 220 0.70 -20.83 19.23
N GLN A 221 -0.10 -21.90 19.22
CA GLN A 221 0.24 -23.14 19.92
C GLN A 221 1.32 -23.94 19.19
N GLN A 222 1.25 -24.02 17.87
CA GLN A 222 2.30 -24.64 17.04
C GLN A 222 3.62 -23.86 17.09
N SER A 223 3.61 -22.55 17.45
CA SER A 223 4.84 -21.77 17.63
C SER A 223 5.71 -22.21 18.82
N LYS A 224 5.23 -23.17 19.60
CA LYS A 224 5.96 -23.88 20.66
C LYS A 224 6.47 -25.26 20.21
N ALA A 225 6.19 -25.67 18.98
CA ALA A 225 6.69 -26.91 18.40
C ALA A 225 8.20 -26.85 18.16
N ALA A 226 8.81 -28.03 18.00
CA ALA A 226 10.26 -28.20 17.85
C ALA A 226 10.86 -27.39 16.68
N ASP A 227 10.09 -27.12 15.62
CA ASP A 227 10.57 -26.44 14.40
C ASP A 227 10.80 -24.94 14.56
N LEU A 228 10.26 -24.32 15.62
CA LEU A 228 10.51 -22.93 16.00
C LEU A 228 11.37 -22.81 17.28
N SER A 229 11.94 -23.92 17.76
CA SER A 229 12.68 -23.99 19.03
C SER A 229 13.89 -23.05 19.12
N CYS A 230 14.50 -22.69 17.99
CA CYS A 230 15.61 -21.75 17.94
C CYS A 230 15.16 -20.27 18.01
N MET A 231 13.88 -20.00 17.73
CA MET A 231 13.33 -18.65 17.63
C MET A 231 12.75 -18.20 18.97
N VAL A 232 12.91 -16.92 19.28
CA VAL A 232 12.49 -16.37 20.57
C VAL A 232 11.43 -15.32 20.37
N SER A 233 10.41 -15.37 21.23
CA SER A 233 9.33 -14.39 21.23
C SER A 233 9.90 -13.00 21.46
N THR A 234 9.42 -12.01 20.70
CA THR A 234 9.95 -10.64 20.82
C THR A 234 9.81 -10.07 22.23
N THR A 235 8.77 -10.48 22.96
CA THR A 235 8.52 -10.09 24.37
C THR A 235 9.54 -10.61 25.38
N CYS A 236 10.49 -11.44 24.96
CA CYS A 236 11.67 -11.78 25.77
C CYS A 236 12.74 -10.67 25.76
N TYR A 237 12.59 -9.66 24.91
CA TYR A 237 13.57 -8.57 24.70
C TYR A 237 12.86 -7.21 24.67
N SER A 238 12.65 -6.64 25.86
CA SER A 238 11.93 -5.36 26.02
C SER A 238 12.59 -4.20 25.28
N GLU A 239 13.90 -4.27 25.00
CA GLU A 239 14.60 -3.25 24.21
C GLU A 239 14.19 -3.21 22.72
N TYR A 240 13.35 -4.16 22.27
CA TYR A 240 12.73 -4.18 20.94
C TYR A 240 11.24 -3.84 20.97
N ASP A 241 10.63 -3.48 22.11
CA ASP A 241 9.19 -3.27 22.18
C ASP A 241 8.68 -2.17 21.25
N ASN A 242 9.45 -1.09 21.10
CA ASN A 242 9.13 -0.02 20.16
C ASN A 242 9.25 -0.50 18.71
N ASP A 243 10.35 -1.15 18.36
CA ASP A 243 10.58 -1.67 17.01
C ASP A 243 9.54 -2.73 16.61
N SER A 244 9.15 -3.57 17.57
CA SER A 244 8.11 -4.61 17.47
C SER A 244 6.77 -4.04 17.03
N SER A 245 6.43 -2.83 17.48
CA SER A 245 5.15 -2.18 17.15
C SER A 245 5.08 -1.64 15.71
N ALA A 246 6.21 -1.58 14.99
CA ALA A 246 6.26 -1.19 13.58
C ALA A 246 6.03 -2.36 12.62
N VAL A 247 6.05 -3.60 13.11
CA VAL A 247 6.04 -4.81 12.27
C VAL A 247 4.68 -5.50 12.35
N ALA A 248 4.16 -5.88 11.18
CA ALA A 248 2.90 -6.59 11.05
C ALA A 248 3.06 -7.88 10.24
N ALA A 249 2.25 -8.89 10.57
CA ALA A 249 1.97 -10.00 9.65
C ALA A 249 0.98 -9.52 8.60
N ILE A 250 1.11 -9.97 7.36
CA ILE A 250 0.17 -9.65 6.28
C ILE A 250 -0.41 -10.91 5.65
N ARG A 251 -1.66 -10.81 5.21
CA ARG A 251 -2.35 -11.81 4.39
C ARG A 251 -2.93 -11.16 3.15
N PHE A 252 -2.81 -11.81 2.01
CA PHE A 252 -3.34 -11.32 0.75
C PHE A 252 -3.68 -12.49 -0.19
N ASN A 253 -4.54 -12.24 -1.16
CA ASN A 253 -4.92 -13.19 -2.20
C ASN A 253 -4.22 -12.81 -3.52
N GLN A 254 -3.68 -13.81 -4.21
CA GLN A 254 -3.05 -13.65 -5.52
C GLN A 254 -3.07 -14.99 -6.27
N GLY A 255 -3.44 -14.97 -7.55
CA GLY A 255 -3.34 -16.16 -8.41
C GLY A 255 -4.15 -17.38 -7.93
N GLY A 256 -5.31 -17.16 -7.30
CA GLY A 256 -6.14 -18.24 -6.76
C GLY A 256 -5.64 -18.83 -5.44
N LYS A 257 -4.66 -18.18 -4.80
CA LYS A 257 -4.08 -18.61 -3.52
C LYS A 257 -4.16 -17.48 -2.50
N THR A 258 -4.08 -17.85 -1.22
CA THR A 258 -3.91 -16.91 -0.11
C THR A 258 -2.54 -17.12 0.49
N TYR A 259 -1.83 -16.02 0.69
CA TYR A 259 -0.46 -15.99 1.14
C TYR A 259 -0.30 -15.19 2.43
N ALA A 260 0.80 -15.47 3.12
CA ALA A 260 1.26 -14.76 4.29
C ALA A 260 2.71 -14.30 4.15
N CYS A 261 2.97 -13.08 4.63
CA CYS A 261 4.30 -12.48 4.71
C CYS A 261 4.39 -11.56 5.96
N SER A 262 5.52 -10.89 6.10
CA SER A 262 5.75 -9.82 7.07
C SER A 262 5.93 -8.47 6.37
N GLY A 263 5.87 -7.38 7.13
CA GLY A 263 6.29 -6.07 6.64
C GLY A 263 6.49 -5.06 7.78
N THR A 264 6.96 -3.87 7.42
CA THR A 264 7.33 -2.83 8.40
C THR A 264 6.73 -1.48 8.02
N LEU A 265 6.13 -0.79 8.99
CA LEU A 265 5.70 0.60 8.85
C LEU A 265 6.92 1.51 8.87
N LEU A 266 7.11 2.33 7.85
CA LEU A 266 8.24 3.26 7.73
C LEU A 266 7.80 4.70 7.98
N ASN A 267 8.68 5.45 8.62
CA ASN A 267 8.56 6.90 8.70
C ASN A 267 8.94 7.56 7.36
N ASP A 268 8.55 8.81 7.16
CA ASP A 268 9.03 9.66 6.08
C ASP A 268 9.80 10.88 6.64
N THR A 269 10.60 11.54 5.80
CA THR A 269 11.46 12.67 6.23
C THR A 269 10.73 13.87 6.86
N GLY A 270 9.39 13.96 6.71
CA GLY A 270 8.59 15.03 7.29
C GLY A 270 7.69 14.58 8.43
N ASN A 271 7.83 13.33 8.89
CA ASN A 271 7.04 12.78 9.98
C ASN A 271 5.53 12.93 9.75
N THR A 272 5.05 12.69 8.53
CA THR A 272 3.64 12.96 8.20
C THR A 272 2.68 11.98 8.86
N GLY A 273 3.16 10.81 9.30
CA GLY A 273 2.32 9.71 9.77
C GLY A 273 1.59 9.00 8.64
N ALA A 274 2.03 9.20 7.39
CA ALA A 274 1.58 8.43 6.24
C ALA A 274 1.86 6.93 6.45
N ALA A 275 0.84 6.09 6.28
CA ALA A 275 0.90 4.64 6.50
C ALA A 275 1.74 3.88 5.45
N ASN A 276 3.00 4.28 5.29
CA ASN A 276 3.97 3.73 4.36
C ASN A 276 4.44 2.36 4.89
N PHE A 277 4.00 1.29 4.26
CA PHE A 277 4.28 -0.08 4.69
C PHE A 277 5.14 -0.79 3.66
N ILE A 278 6.33 -1.23 4.06
CA ILE A 278 7.29 -1.91 3.18
C ILE A 278 7.21 -3.43 3.39
N THR A 279 7.24 -4.18 2.28
CA THR A 279 7.30 -5.64 2.23
C THR A 279 8.08 -6.08 0.98
N ALA A 280 8.18 -7.38 0.72
CA ALA A 280 8.88 -7.91 -0.45
C ALA A 280 8.02 -7.85 -1.72
N ASN A 281 8.67 -7.71 -2.88
CA ASN A 281 7.98 -7.75 -4.19
C ASN A 281 7.42 -9.14 -4.49
N HIS A 282 8.13 -10.21 -4.15
CA HIS A 282 7.64 -11.58 -4.29
C HIS A 282 6.43 -11.87 -3.39
N CYS A 283 6.24 -11.10 -2.31
CA CYS A 283 4.99 -11.11 -1.54
C CYS A 283 3.91 -10.37 -2.32
N VAL A 284 4.06 -9.06 -2.52
CA VAL A 284 3.03 -8.23 -3.17
C VAL A 284 3.63 -7.49 -4.36
N SER A 285 3.34 -7.97 -5.56
CA SER A 285 3.88 -7.44 -6.83
C SER A 285 2.85 -6.73 -7.71
N THR A 286 1.55 -6.81 -7.37
CA THR A 286 0.47 -6.16 -8.13
C THR A 286 -0.46 -5.34 -7.23
N GLN A 287 -1.08 -4.32 -7.80
CA GLN A 287 -2.13 -3.56 -7.11
C GLN A 287 -3.32 -4.45 -6.74
N ALA A 288 -3.69 -5.44 -7.57
CA ALA A 288 -4.75 -6.39 -7.25
C ALA A 288 -4.45 -7.16 -5.95
N ALA A 289 -3.22 -7.69 -5.78
CA ALA A 289 -2.83 -8.33 -4.53
C ALA A 289 -2.84 -7.34 -3.34
N ALA A 290 -2.32 -6.13 -3.53
CA ALA A 290 -2.32 -5.07 -2.51
C ALA A 290 -3.75 -4.69 -2.06
N SER A 291 -4.71 -4.66 -2.98
CA SER A 291 -6.13 -4.38 -2.70
C SER A 291 -6.77 -5.44 -1.77
N THR A 292 -6.25 -6.66 -1.74
CA THR A 292 -6.76 -7.76 -0.88
C THR A 292 -6.08 -7.85 0.48
N LEU A 293 -5.08 -7.00 0.74
CA LEU A 293 -4.20 -7.13 1.89
C LEU A 293 -4.94 -6.82 3.21
N GLU A 294 -4.78 -7.71 4.19
CA GLU A 294 -5.08 -7.48 5.60
C GLU A 294 -3.78 -7.52 6.40
N SER A 295 -3.59 -6.56 7.31
CA SER A 295 -2.39 -6.48 8.17
C SER A 295 -2.77 -6.72 9.62
N ARG A 296 -2.00 -7.56 10.33
CA ARG A 296 -2.22 -7.87 11.73
C ARG A 296 -1.11 -7.30 12.60
N TRP A 297 -1.50 -6.41 13.51
CA TRP A 297 -0.62 -5.64 14.38
C TRP A 297 -0.60 -6.22 15.78
N PHE A 298 0.51 -6.01 16.48
CA PHE A 298 0.72 -6.55 17.84
C PHE A 298 0.48 -8.06 17.94
N TYR A 299 0.62 -8.80 16.84
CA TYR A 299 0.49 -10.25 16.82
C TYR A 299 1.72 -10.91 17.44
N LYS A 300 1.80 -10.85 18.76
CA LYS A 300 2.88 -11.40 19.59
C LYS A 300 2.30 -11.96 20.88
N THR A 301 3.06 -12.80 21.59
CA THR A 301 2.65 -13.26 22.92
C THR A 301 2.64 -12.09 23.91
N SER A 302 1.74 -12.10 24.89
CA SER A 302 1.67 -11.07 25.94
C SER A 302 2.85 -11.10 26.92
N SER A 303 3.58 -12.22 26.96
CA SER A 303 4.79 -12.39 27.75
C SER A 303 5.76 -13.36 27.07
N CYS A 304 7.03 -13.31 27.48
CA CYS A 304 8.07 -14.22 26.99
C CYS A 304 7.67 -15.68 27.21
N GLY A 305 7.54 -16.46 26.13
CA GLY A 305 7.14 -17.88 26.18
C GLY A 305 5.66 -18.11 26.54
N GLY A 306 4.86 -17.04 26.63
CA GLY A 306 3.45 -17.10 26.99
C GLY A 306 2.59 -17.88 25.99
N SER A 307 1.37 -18.24 26.41
CA SER A 307 0.36 -18.90 25.57
C SER A 307 -0.74 -17.96 25.08
N PHE A 308 -0.71 -16.71 25.49
CA PHE A 308 -1.73 -15.71 25.20
C PHE A 308 -1.15 -14.61 24.32
N LEU A 309 -1.98 -14.03 23.46
CA LEU A 309 -1.61 -12.88 22.64
C LEU A 309 -1.62 -11.58 23.44
N ASP A 310 -0.87 -10.60 22.96
CA ASP A 310 -0.97 -9.20 23.38
C ASP A 310 -2.43 -8.74 23.22
N SER A 311 -2.97 -8.03 24.21
CA SER A 311 -4.36 -7.57 24.19
C SER A 311 -4.65 -6.52 23.12
N ARG A 312 -3.60 -5.91 22.53
CA ARG A 312 -3.69 -4.95 21.42
C ARG A 312 -3.76 -5.62 20.05
N ASP A 313 -3.59 -6.94 19.99
CA ASP A 313 -3.66 -7.71 18.76
C ASP A 313 -4.89 -7.36 17.93
N THR A 314 -4.69 -6.95 16.68
CA THR A 314 -5.77 -6.46 15.84
C THR A 314 -5.47 -6.60 14.35
N VAL A 315 -6.52 -6.79 13.56
CA VAL A 315 -6.45 -6.86 12.09
C VAL A 315 -6.96 -5.54 11.52
N VAL A 316 -6.14 -4.93 10.68
CA VAL A 316 -6.49 -3.77 9.85
C VAL A 316 -6.84 -4.27 8.45
N ARG A 317 -8.06 -3.95 8.02
CA ARG A 317 -8.64 -4.30 6.72
C ARG A 317 -8.60 -3.12 5.74
N GLY A 318 -9.04 -3.36 4.51
CA GLY A 318 -9.23 -2.31 3.48
C GLY A 318 -8.15 -2.27 2.40
N GLY A 319 -7.19 -3.20 2.43
CA GLY A 319 -6.13 -3.26 1.43
C GLY A 319 -5.15 -2.10 1.50
N ALA A 320 -4.40 -1.95 0.42
CA ALA A 320 -3.38 -0.94 0.27
C ALA A 320 -3.30 -0.40 -1.16
N GLU A 321 -2.84 0.84 -1.31
CA GLU A 321 -2.36 1.37 -2.59
C GLU A 321 -0.90 1.01 -2.78
N MET A 322 -0.52 0.56 -3.97
CA MET A 322 0.85 0.26 -4.35
C MET A 322 1.56 1.54 -4.78
N LEU A 323 2.53 1.98 -3.99
CA LEU A 323 3.29 3.21 -4.24
C LEU A 323 4.54 2.94 -5.09
N PHE A 324 5.18 1.80 -4.86
CA PHE A 324 6.41 1.40 -5.54
C PHE A 324 6.57 -0.11 -5.46
N THR A 325 7.04 -0.73 -6.53
CA THR A 325 7.43 -2.13 -6.52
C THR A 325 8.55 -2.38 -7.52
N GLN A 326 9.53 -3.20 -7.15
CA GLN A 326 10.57 -3.65 -8.08
C GLN A 326 11.13 -5.02 -7.69
N ALA A 327 11.45 -5.83 -8.70
CA ALA A 327 12.05 -7.14 -8.49
C ALA A 327 13.57 -7.09 -8.26
N GLY A 328 14.24 -6.00 -8.64
CA GLY A 328 15.71 -5.88 -8.56
C GLY A 328 16.27 -5.92 -7.13
N THR A 329 15.57 -5.34 -6.16
CA THR A 329 15.87 -5.49 -4.72
C THR A 329 14.74 -6.21 -4.00
N ASP A 330 13.82 -6.81 -4.76
CA ASP A 330 12.63 -7.48 -4.24
C ASP A 330 11.89 -6.65 -3.17
N THR A 331 11.51 -5.43 -3.53
CA THR A 331 10.95 -4.45 -2.59
C THR A 331 9.64 -3.88 -3.10
N THR A 332 8.65 -3.83 -2.22
CA THR A 332 7.36 -3.16 -2.45
C THR A 332 7.08 -2.19 -1.31
N LEU A 333 6.68 -0.97 -1.66
CA LEU A 333 6.11 0.02 -0.74
C LEU A 333 4.63 0.20 -1.01
N LEU A 334 3.84 0.09 0.04
CA LEU A 334 2.40 0.23 0.05
C LEU A 334 1.97 1.42 0.91
N ARG A 335 0.79 1.97 0.63
CA ARG A 335 0.05 2.84 1.54
C ARG A 335 -1.16 2.07 2.06
N LEU A 336 -1.13 1.70 3.34
CA LEU A 336 -2.28 1.03 3.96
C LEU A 336 -3.47 1.99 4.01
N LYS A 337 -4.66 1.51 3.64
CA LYS A 337 -5.89 2.32 3.62
C LYS A 337 -6.66 2.27 4.93
N GLY A 338 -6.60 1.13 5.63
CA GLY A 338 -7.25 0.96 6.92
C GLY A 338 -6.61 1.83 8.01
N ASN A 339 -7.40 2.19 9.02
CA ASN A 339 -6.92 2.94 10.16
C ASN A 339 -5.91 2.11 10.95
N LEU A 340 -4.69 2.63 11.11
CA LEU A 340 -3.68 2.00 11.94
C LEU A 340 -4.08 2.04 13.42
N PRO A 341 -3.77 1.00 14.20
CA PRO A 341 -4.03 1.02 15.63
C PRO A 341 -3.14 2.06 16.33
N SER A 342 -3.58 2.51 17.51
CA SER A 342 -2.77 3.41 18.33
C SER A 342 -1.46 2.72 18.77
N ASN A 343 -0.43 3.54 19.02
CA ASN A 343 0.88 3.08 19.50
C ASN A 343 1.70 2.24 18.51
N VAL A 344 1.39 2.25 17.22
CA VAL A 344 2.34 1.78 16.20
C VAL A 344 3.48 2.79 16.05
N LEU A 345 4.69 2.27 15.91
CA LEU A 345 5.87 3.07 15.57
C LEU A 345 6.02 3.13 14.05
N PHE A 346 6.32 4.31 13.52
CA PHE A 346 6.79 4.46 12.14
C PHE A 346 8.30 4.34 12.17
N LYS A 347 8.82 3.24 11.62
CA LYS A 347 10.22 2.86 11.77
C LYS A 347 11.14 3.80 11.00
N GLY A 348 12.17 4.28 11.69
CA GLY A 348 13.27 5.02 11.09
C GLY A 348 14.13 4.14 10.18
N TRP A 349 14.71 4.75 9.16
CA TRP A 349 15.48 4.08 8.12
C TRP A 349 16.74 4.85 7.77
N SER A 350 17.69 4.18 7.12
CA SER A 350 18.94 4.82 6.70
C SER A 350 19.36 4.35 5.32
N THR A 351 19.78 5.30 4.46
CA THR A 351 20.47 5.02 3.21
C THR A 351 21.98 4.99 3.36
N VAL A 352 22.50 5.22 4.58
CA VAL A 352 23.92 5.08 4.89
C VAL A 352 24.35 3.65 4.58
N PRO A 353 25.38 3.44 3.75
CA PRO A 353 25.87 2.12 3.41
C PRO A 353 26.29 1.36 4.67
N VAL A 354 25.76 0.14 4.81
CA VAL A 354 26.16 -0.78 5.87
C VAL A 354 27.49 -1.45 5.51
N ILE A 355 28.24 -1.91 6.51
CA ILE A 355 29.49 -2.66 6.32
C ILE A 355 29.38 -4.05 6.96
N ALA A 356 30.23 -4.97 6.49
CA ALA A 356 30.38 -6.29 7.10
C ALA A 356 30.80 -6.18 8.57
N GLY A 357 30.33 -7.11 9.39
CA GLY A 357 30.57 -7.18 10.84
C GLY A 357 29.54 -6.43 11.69
N LEU A 358 28.65 -5.62 11.10
CA LEU A 358 27.64 -4.92 11.88
C LEU A 358 26.59 -5.89 12.44
N PRO A 359 26.21 -5.75 13.73
CA PRO A 359 25.11 -6.50 14.31
C PRO A 359 23.78 -6.00 13.73
N ALA A 360 22.89 -6.95 13.47
CA ALA A 360 21.57 -6.71 12.94
C ALA A 360 20.51 -7.52 13.70
N SER A 361 19.27 -7.09 13.55
CA SER A 361 18.11 -7.71 14.19
C SER A 361 16.93 -7.71 13.22
N ILE A 362 16.10 -8.74 13.33
CA ILE A 362 14.99 -8.99 12.43
C ILE A 362 13.77 -9.33 13.28
N LEU A 363 12.71 -8.55 13.09
CA LEU A 363 11.40 -8.75 13.71
C LEU A 363 10.45 -9.24 12.62
N HIS A 364 9.87 -10.42 12.81
CA HIS A 364 9.17 -11.12 11.72
C HIS A 364 8.13 -12.12 12.23
N HIS A 365 7.32 -12.64 11.31
CA HIS A 365 6.24 -13.60 11.57
C HIS A 365 6.49 -14.94 10.85
N PRO A 366 7.40 -15.77 11.39
CA PRO A 366 7.75 -17.06 10.80
C PRO A 366 6.58 -18.05 10.91
N ASP A 367 6.33 -18.84 9.88
CA ASP A 367 5.18 -19.72 9.68
C ASP A 367 3.83 -19.03 9.94
N TYR A 368 3.77 -17.72 9.68
CA TYR A 368 2.62 -16.87 9.98
C TYR A 368 2.20 -16.93 11.46
N SER A 369 3.18 -17.15 12.34
CA SER A 369 3.00 -17.26 13.79
C SER A 369 3.27 -15.94 14.52
N SER A 370 3.12 -15.95 15.86
CA SER A 370 3.40 -14.81 16.72
C SER A 370 4.81 -14.26 16.46
N GLN A 371 4.94 -12.93 16.50
CA GLN A 371 6.19 -12.24 16.18
C GLN A 371 7.39 -12.80 16.95
N LYS A 372 8.49 -13.02 16.24
CA LYS A 372 9.77 -13.50 16.77
C LYS A 372 10.88 -12.48 16.50
N LEU A 373 11.97 -12.62 17.26
CA LEU A 373 13.22 -11.90 17.07
C LEU A 373 14.31 -12.87 16.59
N THR A 374 14.96 -12.52 15.48
CA THR A 374 16.18 -13.14 14.98
C THR A 374 17.33 -12.13 15.06
N MET A 375 18.48 -12.56 15.57
CA MET A 375 19.70 -11.76 15.63
C MET A 375 20.68 -12.25 14.58
N ALA A 376 21.36 -11.32 13.92
CA ALA A 376 22.24 -11.62 12.81
C ALA A 376 23.46 -10.70 12.77
N THR A 377 24.43 -11.07 11.94
CA THR A 377 25.57 -10.23 11.58
C THR A 377 25.60 -10.07 10.06
N ILE A 378 25.88 -8.85 9.59
CA ILE A 378 26.11 -8.60 8.16
C ILE A 378 27.44 -9.22 7.77
N ASN A 379 27.45 -10.16 6.82
CA ASN A 379 28.67 -10.84 6.40
C ASN A 379 29.28 -10.22 5.15
N SER A 380 28.45 -10.03 4.13
CA SER A 380 28.90 -9.69 2.77
C SER A 380 27.73 -9.12 1.98
N PHE A 381 27.95 -8.88 0.69
CA PHE A 381 26.90 -8.43 -0.24
C PHE A 381 26.71 -9.48 -1.33
N ALA A 382 25.61 -9.35 -2.07
CA ALA A 382 25.36 -10.15 -3.25
C ALA A 382 24.79 -9.30 -4.38
N LYS A 383 25.11 -9.69 -5.61
CA LYS A 383 24.41 -9.23 -6.80
C LYS A 383 23.56 -10.38 -7.32
N CYS A 384 22.24 -10.27 -7.18
CA CYS A 384 21.31 -11.31 -7.57
C CYS A 384 20.43 -10.85 -8.74
N SER A 385 20.07 -11.76 -9.64
CA SER A 385 18.96 -11.53 -10.57
C SER A 385 17.63 -11.43 -9.80
N PRO A 386 16.57 -10.87 -10.39
CA PRO A 386 15.22 -11.07 -9.88
C PRO A 386 14.95 -12.56 -9.60
N PHE A 387 14.24 -12.84 -8.50
CA PHE A 387 13.79 -14.19 -8.19
C PHE A 387 12.71 -14.61 -9.17
N ASP A 388 12.77 -15.86 -9.65
CA ASP A 388 11.72 -16.44 -10.48
C ASP A 388 10.50 -16.86 -9.65
N SER A 389 9.46 -17.37 -10.30
CA SER A 389 8.21 -17.80 -9.65
C SER A 389 8.38 -18.99 -8.69
N GLU A 390 9.51 -19.67 -8.74
CA GLU A 390 9.89 -20.80 -7.88
C GLU A 390 10.94 -20.34 -6.85
N GLY A 391 11.09 -19.03 -6.65
CA GLY A 391 11.95 -18.45 -5.62
C GLY A 391 13.46 -18.59 -5.87
N ARG A 392 13.88 -18.89 -7.11
CA ARG A 392 15.30 -19.06 -7.46
C ARG A 392 15.90 -17.78 -8.01
N SER A 393 17.18 -17.54 -7.69
CA SER A 393 17.95 -16.43 -8.24
C SER A 393 19.40 -16.83 -8.49
N GLN A 394 20.03 -16.21 -9.49
CA GLN A 394 21.47 -16.31 -9.73
C GLN A 394 22.16 -15.18 -8.96
N CYS A 395 22.92 -15.54 -7.93
CA CYS A 395 23.64 -14.59 -7.08
C CYS A 395 25.16 -14.70 -7.26
N GLU A 396 25.80 -13.55 -7.47
CA GLU A 396 27.24 -13.36 -7.36
C GLU A 396 27.60 -12.85 -5.95
N TRP A 397 28.47 -13.57 -5.25
CA TRP A 397 28.88 -13.22 -3.88
C TRP A 397 30.00 -12.18 -3.88
N LEU A 398 29.78 -11.05 -3.21
CA LEU A 398 30.70 -9.91 -3.22
C LEU A 398 31.39 -9.78 -1.87
N ALA A 399 32.71 -9.94 -1.87
CA ALA A 399 33.52 -9.95 -0.65
C ALA A 399 33.61 -8.57 0.03
N ASN A 400 33.59 -7.44 -0.70
CA ASN A 400 33.74 -6.09 -0.12
C ASN A 400 33.21 -4.90 -0.97
N SER A 401 32.35 -5.09 -1.98
CA SER A 401 31.85 -3.95 -2.79
C SER A 401 30.43 -3.52 -2.41
N MET A 402 30.33 -2.46 -1.61
CA MET A 402 29.09 -1.66 -1.47
C MET A 402 28.65 -1.01 -2.80
N GLY A 403 29.52 -0.99 -3.82
CA GLY A 403 29.31 -0.25 -5.07
C GLY A 403 28.37 -0.90 -6.09
N THR A 404 28.07 -2.21 -6.03
CA THR A 404 27.32 -2.90 -7.10
C THR A 404 26.34 -3.99 -6.68
N GLY A 405 26.33 -4.43 -5.41
CA GLY A 405 25.38 -5.43 -4.91
C GLY A 405 24.01 -4.84 -4.64
N ASN A 406 22.94 -5.56 -4.99
CA ASN A 406 21.54 -5.23 -4.68
C ASN A 406 21.02 -5.93 -3.42
N TYR A 407 21.79 -6.84 -2.82
CA TYR A 407 21.44 -7.55 -1.59
C TYR A 407 22.52 -7.47 -0.50
N ILE A 408 22.08 -7.41 0.75
CA ILE A 408 22.86 -7.63 1.97
C ILE A 408 22.75 -9.11 2.33
N ARG A 409 23.88 -9.76 2.59
CA ARG A 409 23.91 -11.14 3.05
C ARG A 409 24.23 -11.19 4.55
N VAL A 410 23.37 -11.85 5.30
CA VAL A 410 23.48 -11.96 6.77
C VAL A 410 23.63 -13.42 7.18
N THR A 411 24.25 -13.66 8.34
CA THR A 411 24.20 -14.95 9.03
C THR A 411 23.55 -14.74 10.39
N ASN A 412 22.58 -15.60 10.73
CA ASN A 412 21.94 -15.50 12.03
C ASN A 412 22.88 -16.01 13.12
N THR A 413 23.00 -15.22 14.18
CA THR A 413 23.69 -15.56 15.42
C THR A 413 22.72 -16.17 16.43
N ARG A 414 21.41 -15.91 16.26
CA ARG A 414 20.33 -16.53 17.04
C ARG A 414 19.01 -16.46 16.29
N GLY A 415 18.24 -17.54 16.35
CA GLY A 415 17.03 -17.69 15.55
C GLY A 415 17.34 -17.96 14.08
N ALA A 416 16.30 -17.94 13.26
CA ALA A 416 16.37 -18.04 11.80
C ALA A 416 15.20 -17.26 11.19
N VAL A 417 15.16 -17.16 9.86
CA VAL A 417 13.97 -16.72 9.13
C VAL A 417 13.47 -17.88 8.28
N ILE A 418 12.16 -18.07 8.20
CA ILE A 418 11.51 -19.15 7.44
C ILE A 418 10.26 -18.60 6.73
N GLY A 419 9.39 -19.48 6.22
CA GLY A 419 8.12 -19.09 5.60
C GLY A 419 7.37 -17.99 6.36
N GLY A 420 6.80 -17.02 5.66
CA GLY A 420 6.09 -15.89 6.26
C GLY A 420 6.98 -14.77 6.83
N SER A 421 8.28 -15.01 6.99
CA SER A 421 9.23 -13.97 7.40
C SER A 421 9.50 -12.96 6.28
N SER A 422 9.28 -13.36 5.02
CA SER A 422 9.50 -12.54 3.82
C SER A 422 8.90 -11.15 3.95
N GLY A 423 9.63 -10.13 3.51
CA GLY A 423 9.25 -8.73 3.65
C GLY A 423 9.60 -8.08 5.00
N SER A 424 10.07 -8.84 6.00
CA SER A 424 10.56 -8.29 7.27
C SER A 424 11.79 -7.40 7.08
N GLY A 425 11.99 -6.45 8.00
CA GLY A 425 13.08 -5.49 7.94
C GLY A 425 14.36 -5.98 8.58
N LEU A 426 15.50 -5.76 7.91
CA LEU A 426 16.82 -5.82 8.53
C LEU A 426 17.06 -4.51 9.28
N LEU A 427 17.20 -4.61 10.61
CA LEU A 427 17.45 -3.46 11.47
C LEU A 427 18.91 -3.46 11.95
N VAL A 428 19.66 -2.42 11.60
CA VAL A 428 21.06 -2.23 12.03
C VAL A 428 21.13 -1.19 13.13
N THR A 429 21.88 -1.50 14.19
CA THR A 429 22.05 -0.59 15.33
C THR A 429 23.10 0.48 15.02
N GLY A 430 22.69 1.75 15.04
CA GLY A 430 23.58 2.90 14.92
C GLY A 430 24.32 3.23 16.22
N THR A 431 25.22 4.21 16.16
CA THR A 431 26.10 4.61 17.28
C THR A 431 25.36 5.14 18.52
N GLY A 432 24.09 5.56 18.39
CA GLY A 432 23.24 5.99 19.49
C GLY A 432 22.34 4.90 20.08
N GLY A 433 22.50 3.63 19.70
CA GLY A 433 21.63 2.52 20.12
C GLY A 433 20.30 2.45 19.38
N GLN A 434 19.99 3.45 18.54
CA GLN A 434 18.84 3.43 17.64
C GLN A 434 19.04 2.40 16.54
N ARG A 435 17.98 1.71 16.15
CA ARG A 435 18.02 0.74 15.05
C ARG A 435 17.40 1.37 13.81
N TYR A 436 18.02 1.21 12.64
CA TYR A 436 17.48 1.73 11.39
C TYR A 436 17.19 0.58 10.42
N TYR A 437 16.05 0.69 9.72
CA TYR A 437 15.74 -0.17 8.60
C TYR A 437 16.72 0.05 7.46
N VAL A 438 17.35 -1.03 6.98
CA VAL A 438 18.37 -0.99 5.91
C VAL A 438 18.16 -2.03 4.80
N GLY A 439 17.17 -2.92 4.94
CA GLY A 439 16.85 -3.88 3.89
C GLY A 439 15.59 -4.70 4.16
N THR A 440 15.11 -5.35 3.11
CA THR A 440 13.86 -6.14 3.09
C THR A 440 14.19 -7.61 2.90
N LEU A 441 13.71 -8.52 3.74
CA LEU A 441 13.97 -9.96 3.57
C LEU A 441 13.35 -10.46 2.27
N SER A 442 14.19 -11.05 1.43
CA SER A 442 13.78 -11.64 0.15
C SER A 442 13.76 -13.16 0.17
N GLY A 443 14.64 -13.77 0.97
CA GLY A 443 14.75 -15.22 1.09
C GLY A 443 16.10 -15.59 1.68
N GLY A 444 16.35 -16.88 1.84
CA GLY A 444 17.56 -17.37 2.48
C GLY A 444 17.51 -18.86 2.75
N SER A 445 18.62 -19.43 3.20
CA SER A 445 18.68 -20.87 3.50
C SER A 445 18.59 -21.17 5.00
N SER A 446 18.41 -20.15 5.84
CA SER A 446 18.32 -20.37 7.28
C SER A 446 17.07 -21.15 7.69
N SER A 447 17.21 -21.92 8.75
CA SER A 447 16.12 -22.63 9.42
C SER A 447 16.54 -22.94 10.85
N CYS A 448 15.65 -23.44 11.71
CA CYS A 448 16.09 -23.82 13.06
C CYS A 448 17.06 -25.00 13.11
N SER A 449 17.12 -25.84 12.07
CA SER A 449 18.15 -26.89 11.96
C SER A 449 19.47 -26.37 11.37
N ARG A 450 19.43 -25.24 10.64
CA ARG A 450 20.58 -24.58 10.01
C ARG A 450 20.51 -23.06 10.23
N PRO A 451 20.58 -22.56 11.48
CA PRO A 451 20.32 -21.15 11.75
C PRO A 451 21.38 -20.23 11.14
N SER A 452 22.62 -20.70 11.02
CA SER A 452 23.72 -19.90 10.48
C SER A 452 23.82 -19.87 8.95
N ASP A 453 22.96 -20.62 8.25
CA ASP A 453 22.86 -20.51 6.80
C ASP A 453 22.43 -19.09 6.41
N PRO A 454 22.91 -18.59 5.26
CA PRO A 454 22.79 -17.19 4.93
C PRO A 454 21.38 -16.80 4.48
N ASP A 455 20.99 -15.56 4.81
CA ASP A 455 19.79 -14.93 4.28
C ASP A 455 20.12 -13.65 3.50
N LEU A 456 19.23 -13.28 2.58
CA LEU A 456 19.37 -12.18 1.64
C LEU A 456 18.31 -11.12 1.89
N TYR A 457 18.79 -9.89 2.06
CA TYR A 457 17.96 -8.72 2.23
C TYR A 457 18.18 -7.74 1.09
N GLY A 458 17.13 -7.44 0.34
CA GLY A 458 17.14 -6.39 -0.67
C GLY A 458 17.58 -5.06 -0.07
N ARG A 459 18.58 -4.41 -0.68
CA ARG A 459 19.17 -3.18 -0.15
C ARG A 459 18.19 -2.01 -0.21
N PHE A 460 17.88 -1.44 0.96
CA PHE A 460 16.98 -0.30 1.07
C PHE A 460 17.54 0.93 0.35
N ASP A 461 18.84 1.21 0.43
CA ASP A 461 19.46 2.36 -0.25
C ASP A 461 19.33 2.28 -1.78
N GLN A 462 19.41 1.06 -2.33
CA GLN A 462 19.23 0.83 -3.78
C GLN A 462 17.76 1.02 -4.19
N ALA A 463 16.81 0.47 -3.42
CA ALA A 463 15.38 0.68 -3.62
C ALA A 463 14.96 2.16 -3.45
N TYR A 464 15.61 2.85 -2.52
CA TYR A 464 15.41 4.27 -2.27
C TYR A 464 15.78 5.13 -3.47
N ASN A 465 16.95 4.85 -4.05
CA ASN A 465 17.45 5.54 -5.21
C ASN A 465 16.65 5.22 -6.49
N SER A 466 16.06 4.02 -6.60
CA SER A 466 15.27 3.64 -7.78
C SER A 466 13.82 4.12 -7.75
N GLY A 467 13.28 4.50 -6.59
CA GLY A 467 11.95 5.12 -6.54
C GLY A 467 11.32 5.34 -5.17
N LEU A 468 11.74 4.65 -4.10
CA LEU A 468 11.11 4.88 -2.78
C LEU A 468 11.28 6.32 -2.29
N SER A 469 12.34 7.01 -2.72
CA SER A 469 12.57 8.41 -2.35
C SER A 469 11.40 9.34 -2.74
N ASN A 470 10.60 8.99 -3.75
CA ASN A 470 9.42 9.77 -4.15
C ASN A 470 8.31 9.82 -3.08
N TRP A 471 8.32 8.86 -2.16
CA TRP A 471 7.30 8.66 -1.15
C TRP A 471 7.81 8.88 0.27
N LEU A 472 9.08 8.52 0.53
CA LEU A 472 9.68 8.63 1.85
C LEU A 472 10.45 9.94 2.07
N ASN A 473 10.79 10.66 1.00
CA ASN A 473 11.42 11.97 1.10
C ASN A 473 10.43 13.09 0.77
N VAL A 474 9.56 13.45 1.71
CA VAL A 474 8.56 14.51 1.48
C VAL A 474 9.15 15.90 1.24
N SER A 475 10.44 16.12 1.54
CA SER A 475 11.18 17.32 1.13
C SER A 475 11.68 17.29 -0.32
N LYS A 476 11.71 16.10 -0.92
CA LYS A 476 11.90 15.86 -2.36
C LYS A 476 10.49 15.67 -2.95
N PRO A 477 9.92 16.65 -3.69
CA PRO A 477 8.71 16.35 -4.46
C PRO A 477 8.93 15.06 -5.28
N PRO A 478 7.89 14.22 -5.51
CA PRO A 478 8.03 12.97 -6.25
C PRO A 478 8.90 13.24 -7.46
N ALA A 479 10.05 12.56 -7.55
CA ALA A 479 11.01 12.82 -8.59
C ALA A 479 10.27 12.75 -9.91
N ALA A 480 10.40 13.82 -10.68
CA ALA A 480 9.89 13.89 -12.03
C ALA A 480 10.25 12.59 -12.75
N VAL A 481 9.23 11.81 -13.14
CA VAL A 481 9.37 10.51 -13.80
C VAL A 481 9.78 10.72 -15.27
N ASP A 482 10.81 11.54 -15.50
CA ASP A 482 11.62 11.79 -16.72
C ASP A 482 12.53 13.03 -16.52
N GLY A 483 12.85 13.42 -15.27
CA GLY A 483 13.77 14.52 -14.96
C GLY A 483 13.26 15.94 -15.20
N ASN A 484 11.97 16.14 -15.57
CA ASN A 484 11.50 17.48 -15.95
C ASN A 484 10.02 17.83 -15.67
N ARG A 485 9.17 16.89 -15.19
CA ARG A 485 7.75 17.13 -14.88
C ARG A 485 7.42 16.95 -13.39
N GLY A 486 6.75 17.92 -12.76
CA GLY A 486 6.23 17.84 -11.38
C GLY A 486 4.75 17.49 -11.32
N ALA A 487 4.33 16.83 -10.23
CA ALA A 487 2.95 16.49 -9.95
C ALA A 487 2.12 17.74 -9.60
N ILE A 488 0.85 17.75 -10.01
CA ILE A 488 -0.15 18.71 -9.58
C ILE A 488 -1.12 18.00 -8.64
N TYR A 489 -1.12 18.43 -7.37
CA TYR A 489 -1.94 17.89 -6.31
C TYR A 489 -3.35 18.46 -6.38
N ARG A 490 -4.36 17.59 -6.23
CA ARG A 490 -5.78 17.96 -6.20
C ARG A 490 -6.32 17.81 -4.78
N LEU A 491 -7.02 18.84 -4.33
CA LEU A 491 -7.66 18.89 -3.01
C LEU A 491 -9.12 19.28 -3.18
N TYR A 492 -10.04 18.52 -2.58
CA TYR A 492 -11.47 18.77 -2.61
C TYR A 492 -11.94 19.47 -1.34
N HIS A 493 -12.61 20.61 -1.49
CA HIS A 493 -13.23 21.32 -0.37
C HIS A 493 -14.66 20.80 -0.14
N THR A 494 -14.86 19.98 0.89
CA THR A 494 -16.12 19.29 1.18
C THR A 494 -17.30 20.23 1.43
N GLY A 495 -17.08 21.35 2.12
CA GLY A 495 -18.13 22.33 2.40
C GLY A 495 -18.54 23.23 1.21
N LYS A 496 -17.74 23.30 0.14
CA LYS A 496 -17.97 24.21 -1.00
C LYS A 496 -18.17 23.49 -2.33
N GLY A 497 -17.81 22.21 -2.42
CA GLY A 497 -17.85 21.45 -3.66
C GLY A 497 -16.81 21.93 -4.69
N THR A 498 -15.71 22.56 -4.25
CA THR A 498 -14.70 23.15 -5.13
C THR A 498 -13.36 22.44 -5.00
N HIS A 499 -12.57 22.43 -6.07
CA HIS A 499 -11.23 21.86 -6.05
C HIS A 499 -10.15 22.94 -6.00
N PHE A 500 -9.05 22.63 -5.33
CA PHE A 500 -7.82 23.40 -5.30
C PHE A 500 -6.69 22.57 -5.91
N PHE A 501 -5.89 23.19 -6.79
CA PHE A 501 -4.77 22.54 -7.46
C PHE A 501 -3.46 23.26 -7.14
N THR A 502 -2.42 22.51 -6.80
CA THR A 502 -1.10 23.08 -6.55
C THR A 502 0.03 22.18 -7.02
N ALA A 503 1.07 22.78 -7.59
CA ALA A 503 2.35 22.10 -7.85
C ALA A 503 3.23 22.01 -6.60
N SER A 504 2.89 22.74 -5.54
CA SER A 504 3.67 22.85 -4.31
C SER A 504 3.17 21.84 -3.28
N ALA A 505 4.00 20.85 -2.97
CA ALA A 505 3.74 19.91 -1.88
C ALA A 505 3.60 20.63 -0.53
N ALA A 506 4.42 21.67 -0.29
CA ALA A 506 4.33 22.47 0.92
C ALA A 506 3.01 23.25 1.02
N GLU A 507 2.48 23.75 -0.10
CA GLU A 507 1.18 24.42 -0.13
C GLU A 507 0.03 23.42 0.08
N ARG A 508 0.10 22.24 -0.56
CA ARG A 508 -0.82 21.12 -0.30
C ARG A 508 -0.85 20.79 1.20
N ASP A 509 0.31 20.55 1.80
CA ASP A 509 0.41 20.14 3.20
C ASP A 509 -0.06 21.24 4.14
N SER A 510 0.29 22.50 3.86
CA SER A 510 -0.23 23.65 4.61
C SER A 510 -1.75 23.74 4.53
N VAL A 511 -2.34 23.52 3.35
CA VAL A 511 -3.79 23.59 3.15
C VAL A 511 -4.50 22.47 3.90
N VAL A 512 -4.03 21.23 3.79
CA VAL A 512 -4.59 20.07 4.51
C VAL A 512 -4.51 20.27 6.03
N ASN A 513 -3.38 20.75 6.53
CA ASN A 513 -3.16 20.92 7.97
C ASN A 513 -3.94 22.09 8.56
N LYS A 514 -4.08 23.19 7.82
CA LYS A 514 -4.68 24.43 8.32
C LYS A 514 -6.19 24.49 8.09
N TYR A 515 -6.70 23.80 7.08
CA TYR A 515 -8.09 23.89 6.64
C TYR A 515 -8.73 22.50 6.54
N PRO A 516 -9.34 21.98 7.63
CA PRO A 516 -9.91 20.63 7.69
C PRO A 516 -11.01 20.32 6.65
N ALA A 517 -11.60 21.34 6.03
CA ALA A 517 -12.58 21.16 4.97
C ALA A 517 -11.95 20.70 3.63
N TYR A 518 -10.63 20.75 3.49
CA TYR A 518 -9.92 20.23 2.33
C TYR A 518 -9.49 18.78 2.54
N VAL A 519 -9.90 17.91 1.62
CA VAL A 519 -9.48 16.52 1.52
C VAL A 519 -8.49 16.40 0.37
N TYR A 520 -7.32 15.83 0.63
CA TYR A 520 -6.34 15.56 -0.43
C TYR A 520 -6.76 14.34 -1.25
N GLU A 521 -6.80 14.49 -2.57
CA GLU A 521 -7.28 13.46 -3.51
C GLU A 521 -6.17 12.85 -4.37
N GLY A 522 -4.91 13.14 -4.06
CA GLY A 522 -3.77 12.63 -4.82
C GLY A 522 -3.22 13.61 -5.87
N ALA A 523 -2.32 13.11 -6.70
CA ALA A 523 -1.81 13.82 -7.87
C ALA A 523 -2.81 13.66 -9.04
N ALA A 524 -3.36 14.77 -9.54
CA ALA A 524 -4.31 14.70 -10.64
C ALA A 524 -3.65 14.55 -12.02
N PHE A 525 -2.49 15.18 -12.21
CA PHE A 525 -1.73 15.15 -13.46
C PHE A 525 -0.32 15.70 -13.25
N TYR A 526 0.52 15.62 -14.27
CA TYR A 526 1.90 16.11 -14.25
C TYR A 526 2.09 17.27 -15.24
N THR A 527 2.95 18.22 -14.88
CA THR A 527 3.25 19.45 -15.66
C THR A 527 4.73 19.82 -15.52
N TYR A 528 5.22 20.84 -16.20
CA TYR A 528 6.60 21.29 -16.06
C TYR A 528 6.69 22.47 -15.07
N PRO A 529 7.70 22.49 -14.17
CA PRO A 529 7.88 23.61 -13.24
C PRO A 529 8.55 24.83 -13.87
N LYS A 530 9.13 24.68 -15.08
CA LYS A 530 9.86 25.74 -15.80
C LYS A 530 9.38 25.86 -17.24
N ALA A 531 9.58 27.03 -17.82
CA ALA A 531 9.37 27.27 -19.25
C ALA A 531 10.24 26.35 -20.10
N GLY A 532 9.74 25.99 -21.28
CA GLY A 532 10.46 25.14 -22.22
C GLY A 532 9.82 25.19 -23.61
N ALA A 533 10.48 24.54 -24.57
CA ALA A 533 9.95 24.46 -25.93
C ALA A 533 8.55 23.82 -25.94
N ASN A 534 7.61 24.43 -26.66
CA ASN A 534 6.21 24.00 -26.77
C ASN A 534 5.40 24.01 -25.46
N LEU A 535 5.89 24.69 -24.42
CA LEU A 535 5.14 24.89 -23.18
C LEU A 535 4.65 26.33 -23.07
N SER A 536 3.46 26.51 -22.52
CA SER A 536 2.86 27.80 -22.19
C SER A 536 2.58 27.87 -20.69
N PRO A 537 2.76 29.04 -20.06
CA PRO A 537 2.49 29.22 -18.64
C PRO A 537 0.99 29.10 -18.34
N VAL A 538 0.67 28.42 -17.24
CA VAL A 538 -0.68 28.39 -16.67
C VAL A 538 -0.74 29.36 -15.51
N TYR A 539 -1.67 30.30 -15.58
CA TYR A 539 -1.88 31.40 -14.67
C TYR A 539 -2.89 31.03 -13.59
N ARG A 540 -2.54 31.30 -12.32
CA ARG A 540 -3.42 31.08 -11.16
C ARG A 540 -3.98 32.40 -10.65
N PHE A 541 -5.25 32.37 -10.30
CA PHE A 541 -5.96 33.46 -9.65
C PHE A 541 -6.71 32.95 -8.43
N TYR A 542 -6.72 33.74 -7.36
CA TYR A 542 -7.62 33.56 -6.23
C TYR A 542 -8.84 34.46 -6.40
N ASN A 543 -10.04 33.88 -6.41
CA ASN A 543 -11.30 34.64 -6.45
C ASN A 543 -11.77 34.92 -5.02
N SER A 544 -11.62 36.16 -4.56
CA SER A 544 -12.00 36.56 -3.20
C SER A 544 -13.50 36.52 -2.92
N ALA A 545 -14.34 36.52 -3.96
CA ALA A 545 -15.80 36.43 -3.81
C ALA A 545 -16.29 35.01 -3.53
N THR A 546 -15.65 33.99 -4.13
CA THR A 546 -16.04 32.57 -3.95
C THR A 546 -15.10 31.82 -3.00
N GLY A 547 -13.87 32.32 -2.84
CA GLY A 547 -12.77 31.66 -2.16
C GLY A 547 -12.19 30.47 -2.93
N ALA A 548 -12.45 30.37 -4.24
CA ALA A 548 -11.92 29.33 -5.12
C ALA A 548 -10.78 29.86 -6.00
N HIS A 549 -10.01 28.93 -6.56
CA HIS A 549 -8.93 29.25 -7.50
C HIS A 549 -9.37 29.03 -8.94
N PHE A 550 -8.82 29.85 -9.84
CA PHE A 550 -9.03 29.77 -11.27
C PHE A 550 -7.69 29.61 -11.99
N TYR A 551 -7.67 28.74 -13.01
CA TYR A 551 -6.48 28.40 -13.77
C TYR A 551 -6.73 28.60 -15.27
N THR A 552 -5.84 29.33 -15.94
CA THR A 552 -5.90 29.52 -17.39
C THR A 552 -4.54 29.50 -18.04
N ILE A 553 -4.43 28.84 -19.20
CA ILE A 553 -3.24 28.91 -20.06
C ILE A 553 -3.31 30.08 -21.04
N SER A 554 -4.48 30.70 -21.18
CA SER A 554 -4.72 31.75 -22.17
C SER A 554 -4.26 33.10 -21.63
N GLN A 555 -3.25 33.67 -22.29
CA GLN A 555 -2.77 35.02 -22.01
C GLN A 555 -3.90 36.06 -22.13
N ALA A 556 -4.74 35.95 -23.16
CA ALA A 556 -5.86 36.88 -23.37
C ALA A 556 -6.93 36.75 -22.27
N GLU A 557 -7.18 35.54 -21.75
CA GLU A 557 -8.11 35.32 -20.65
C GLU A 557 -7.55 35.90 -19.34
N LYS A 558 -6.26 35.69 -19.07
CA LYS A 558 -5.55 36.34 -17.95
C LYS A 558 -5.70 37.86 -18.01
N ASP A 559 -5.39 38.48 -19.14
CA ASP A 559 -5.44 39.94 -19.30
C ASP A 559 -6.87 40.49 -19.18
N SER A 560 -7.86 39.75 -19.71
CA SER A 560 -9.28 40.09 -19.56
C SER A 560 -9.76 40.00 -18.11
N ILE A 561 -9.33 38.98 -17.36
CA ILE A 561 -9.67 38.84 -15.93
C ILE A 561 -9.05 39.98 -15.13
N GLN A 562 -7.76 40.26 -15.32
CA GLN A 562 -7.07 41.34 -14.59
C GLN A 562 -7.69 42.72 -14.85
N SER A 563 -8.24 42.97 -16.05
CA SER A 563 -8.86 44.25 -16.39
C SER A 563 -10.34 44.37 -15.99
N LYS A 564 -11.11 43.27 -15.99
CA LYS A 564 -12.58 43.32 -15.88
C LYS A 564 -13.15 42.65 -14.62
N ARG A 565 -12.32 41.98 -13.81
CA ARG A 565 -12.77 41.16 -12.67
C ARG A 565 -11.94 41.46 -11.42
N PRO A 566 -12.27 42.55 -10.68
CA PRO A 566 -11.46 43.01 -9.56
C PRO A 566 -11.41 42.03 -8.37
N ASN A 567 -12.34 41.08 -8.29
CA ASN A 567 -12.36 40.02 -7.28
C ASN A 567 -11.39 38.86 -7.58
N PHE A 568 -10.77 38.82 -8.77
CA PHE A 568 -9.76 37.81 -9.11
C PHE A 568 -8.36 38.38 -8.89
N ILE A 569 -7.72 37.94 -7.82
CA ILE A 569 -6.37 38.32 -7.44
C ILE A 569 -5.40 37.42 -8.21
N TYR A 570 -4.54 38.01 -9.04
CA TYR A 570 -3.53 37.27 -9.78
C TYR A 570 -2.40 36.79 -8.86
N GLU A 571 -2.11 35.50 -8.88
CA GLU A 571 -1.12 34.87 -8.00
C GLU A 571 0.14 34.39 -8.75
N GLY A 572 0.22 34.64 -10.05
CA GLY A 572 1.39 34.29 -10.86
C GLY A 572 1.21 33.08 -11.76
N VAL A 573 2.35 32.52 -12.19
CA VAL A 573 2.40 31.28 -12.99
C VAL A 573 2.43 30.09 -12.03
N ALA A 574 1.47 29.18 -12.18
CA ALA A 574 1.36 27.99 -11.34
C ALA A 574 2.26 26.85 -11.83
N TRP A 575 2.32 26.66 -13.15
CA TRP A 575 3.12 25.65 -13.85
C TRP A 575 3.13 25.91 -15.36
N TYR A 576 3.81 25.05 -16.12
CA TYR A 576 3.88 25.09 -17.58
C TYR A 576 3.28 23.82 -18.20
N ALA A 577 2.39 24.00 -19.17
CA ALA A 577 1.65 22.92 -19.84
C ALA A 577 1.62 23.13 -21.36
N SER A 578 1.08 22.18 -22.13
CA SER A 578 1.00 22.30 -23.58
C SER A 578 -0.36 22.80 -24.03
N THR A 579 -0.40 23.77 -24.94
CA THR A 579 -1.64 24.19 -25.62
C THR A 579 -2.05 23.24 -26.75
N LYS A 580 -1.14 22.37 -27.19
CA LYS A 580 -1.34 21.43 -28.31
C LYS A 580 -1.26 19.99 -27.83
N THR A 581 -1.94 19.10 -28.53
CA THR A 581 -1.74 17.65 -28.37
C THR A 581 -0.31 17.29 -28.76
N ALA A 582 0.40 16.61 -27.86
CA ALA A 582 1.74 16.10 -28.08
C ALA A 582 1.85 14.64 -27.61
N ALA A 583 2.86 13.91 -28.06
CA ALA A 583 3.08 12.53 -27.65
C ALA A 583 3.16 12.41 -26.11
N GLY A 584 2.39 11.48 -25.54
CA GLY A 584 2.32 11.25 -24.10
C GLY A 584 1.54 12.30 -23.30
N THR A 585 0.82 13.21 -23.95
CA THR A 585 -0.11 14.14 -23.28
C THR A 585 -1.55 13.64 -23.32
N GLN A 586 -2.35 14.12 -22.37
CA GLN A 586 -3.79 13.94 -22.28
C GLN A 586 -4.49 15.30 -22.07
N PRO A 587 -5.74 15.46 -22.52
CA PRO A 587 -6.48 16.70 -22.30
C PRO A 587 -6.85 16.91 -20.82
N LEU A 588 -6.81 18.17 -20.39
CA LEU A 588 -7.45 18.64 -19.16
C LEU A 588 -8.74 19.37 -19.55
N TYR A 589 -9.88 18.82 -19.16
CA TYR A 589 -11.22 19.36 -19.41
C TYR A 589 -11.58 20.42 -18.38
N ARG A 590 -12.24 21.51 -18.80
CA ARG A 590 -12.70 22.59 -17.92
C ARG A 590 -14.22 22.75 -17.99
N PHE A 591 -14.80 23.03 -16.84
CA PHE A 591 -16.21 23.31 -16.68
C PHE A 591 -16.42 24.57 -15.84
N PHE A 592 -17.47 25.33 -16.15
CA PHE A 592 -17.97 26.41 -15.33
C PHE A 592 -19.23 25.97 -14.59
N ASN A 593 -19.25 26.07 -13.26
CA ASN A 593 -20.44 25.78 -12.46
C ASN A 593 -21.22 27.07 -12.22
N GLU A 594 -22.39 27.18 -12.84
CA GLU A 594 -23.24 28.38 -12.76
C GLU A 594 -23.83 28.61 -11.36
N LYS A 595 -23.97 27.56 -10.55
CA LYS A 595 -24.52 27.68 -9.18
C LYS A 595 -23.51 28.28 -8.22
N THR A 596 -22.23 27.91 -8.35
CA THR A 596 -21.18 28.32 -7.41
C THR A 596 -20.31 29.46 -7.95
N GLY A 597 -20.36 29.72 -9.26
CA GLY A 597 -19.47 30.67 -9.93
C GLY A 597 -18.01 30.22 -9.95
N THR A 598 -17.76 28.91 -9.87
CA THR A 598 -16.40 28.32 -9.81
C THR A 598 -16.12 27.41 -10.98
N HIS A 599 -14.84 27.11 -11.23
CA HIS A 599 -14.43 26.20 -12.29
C HIS A 599 -14.03 24.83 -11.74
N PHE A 600 -14.27 23.81 -12.55
CA PHE A 600 -13.86 22.43 -12.29
C PHE A 600 -12.95 21.93 -13.41
N TYR A 601 -11.98 21.10 -13.05
CA TYR A 601 -10.97 20.59 -13.98
C TYR A 601 -10.77 19.08 -13.79
N THR A 602 -10.73 18.32 -14.87
CA THR A 602 -10.45 16.87 -14.83
C THR A 602 -9.71 16.39 -16.06
N THR A 603 -8.84 15.40 -15.91
CA THR A 603 -8.26 14.65 -17.02
C THR A 603 -9.02 13.37 -17.35
N SER A 604 -9.96 12.95 -16.48
CA SER A 604 -10.75 11.74 -16.68
C SER A 604 -11.86 12.01 -17.69
N ALA A 605 -11.80 11.30 -18.82
CA ALA A 605 -12.87 11.34 -19.83
C ALA A 605 -14.21 10.85 -19.25
N ALA A 606 -14.17 9.81 -18.40
CA ALA A 606 -15.34 9.28 -17.73
C ALA A 606 -15.96 10.28 -16.73
N GLU A 607 -15.13 10.99 -15.96
CA GLU A 607 -15.61 12.03 -15.03
C GLU A 607 -16.23 13.20 -15.81
N LYS A 608 -15.59 13.63 -16.91
CA LYS A 608 -16.12 14.64 -17.83
C LYS A 608 -17.49 14.21 -18.38
N ASP A 609 -17.62 12.98 -18.88
CA ASP A 609 -18.89 12.48 -19.43
C ASP A 609 -19.97 12.34 -18.34
N ASN A 610 -19.61 11.91 -17.13
CA ASN A 610 -20.51 11.85 -15.98
C ASN A 610 -21.02 13.24 -15.57
N ILE A 611 -20.15 14.25 -15.57
CA ILE A 611 -20.52 15.64 -15.25
C ILE A 611 -21.53 16.18 -16.27
N ILE A 612 -21.23 16.01 -17.57
CA ILE A 612 -22.10 16.43 -18.67
C ILE A 612 -23.50 15.79 -18.54
N ASN A 613 -23.56 14.51 -18.21
CA ASN A 613 -24.81 13.76 -18.20
C ASN A 613 -25.66 13.97 -16.94
N ARG A 614 -25.05 14.28 -15.78
CA ARG A 614 -25.74 14.24 -14.47
C ARG A 614 -25.84 15.59 -13.77
N PHE A 615 -25.02 16.57 -14.16
CA PHE A 615 -24.93 17.84 -13.44
C PHE A 615 -25.16 19.04 -14.38
N PRO A 616 -26.43 19.37 -14.69
CA PRO A 616 -26.77 20.39 -15.69
C PRO A 616 -26.31 21.81 -15.36
N SER A 617 -25.92 22.08 -14.10
CA SER A 617 -25.34 23.37 -13.70
C SER A 617 -23.86 23.53 -14.07
N PHE A 618 -23.22 22.48 -14.58
CA PHE A 618 -21.85 22.54 -15.08
C PHE A 618 -21.84 22.70 -16.60
N ILE A 619 -21.45 23.87 -17.06
CA ILE A 619 -21.24 24.16 -18.48
C ILE A 619 -19.86 23.62 -18.87
N TYR A 620 -19.82 22.69 -19.82
CA TYR A 620 -18.56 22.22 -20.40
C TYR A 620 -17.94 23.30 -21.30
N GLU A 621 -16.73 23.74 -20.96
CA GLU A 621 -16.02 24.81 -21.68
C GLU A 621 -14.94 24.26 -22.64
N GLY A 622 -14.82 22.94 -22.76
CA GLY A 622 -13.86 22.29 -23.64
C GLY A 622 -12.56 21.88 -22.94
N ILE A 623 -11.51 21.68 -23.77
CA ILE A 623 -10.16 21.38 -23.31
C ILE A 623 -9.48 22.69 -22.90
N ALA A 624 -9.07 22.80 -21.63
CA ALA A 624 -8.29 23.94 -21.16
C ALA A 624 -6.89 23.94 -21.76
N TYR A 625 -6.19 22.81 -21.65
CA TYR A 625 -4.85 22.55 -22.16
C TYR A 625 -4.52 21.05 -22.02
N HIS A 626 -3.33 20.65 -22.44
CA HIS A 626 -2.85 19.28 -22.39
C HIS A 626 -1.77 19.12 -21.29
N VAL A 627 -1.87 18.03 -20.54
CA VAL A 627 -1.03 17.66 -19.38
C VAL A 627 -0.52 16.23 -19.53
N TRP A 628 0.32 15.74 -18.63
CA TRP A 628 0.83 14.37 -18.68
C TRP A 628 0.13 13.48 -17.64
N PRO A 629 -0.20 12.22 -17.99
CA PRO A 629 -0.79 11.27 -17.05
C PRO A 629 0.15 10.92 -15.90
N GLN A 630 -0.42 10.41 -14.82
CA GLN A 630 0.30 9.64 -13.82
C GLN A 630 0.80 8.36 -14.49
N ARG A 631 2.12 8.14 -14.47
CA ARG A 631 2.70 6.89 -14.97
C ARG A 631 2.50 5.79 -13.96
#